data_AF-A0A968I2H6-F1
#
_entry.id   AF-A0A968I2H6-F1
#
_cell.length_a   1.000
_cell.length_b   1.000
_cell.length_c   1.000
_cell.angle_alpha   90.00
_cell.angle_beta   90.00
_cell.angle_gamma   90.00
#
_symmetry.space_group_name_H-M   'P 1'
#
loop_
_entity.id
_entity.type
_entity.pdbx_description
1 polymer ?
#
loop_
_entity_poly.entity_id
_entity_poly.type
_entity_poly.pdbx_seq_one_letter_code
_entity_poly.pdbx_strand_id
1 'polypeptide(L)' 'GGKQRGGWSFDFQHLHMKSGALSPPKRFAFELRDIVRRQALPGYTLAIEHALGRERLNFVAMTYSSRRP' A
#
# COMPACT_ATOMS: atom_id res chain seq x y z
N GLY A 1 -14.42 -3.07 -1.16
CA GLY A 1 -13.36 -4.08 -1.27
C GLY A 1 -13.23 -4.77 0.06
N GLY A 2 -13.62 -6.04 0.14
CA GLY A 2 -13.78 -6.80 1.39
C GLY A 2 -12.46 -7.39 1.90
N LYS A 3 -12.20 -7.22 3.20
CA LYS A 3 -10.98 -7.61 3.93
C LYS A 3 -10.48 -9.02 3.55
N GLN A 4 -9.47 -9.12 2.69
CA GLN A 4 -8.82 -10.40 2.36
C GLN A 4 -7.77 -10.74 3.43
N ARG A 5 -7.77 -11.99 3.91
CA ARG A 5 -6.84 -12.49 4.94
C ARG A 5 -5.36 -12.38 4.53
N GLY A 6 -5.07 -12.41 3.22
CA GLY A 6 -3.71 -12.31 2.67
C GLY A 6 -3.17 -10.89 2.48
N GLY A 7 -3.95 -9.87 2.84
CA GLY A 7 -3.63 -8.48 2.50
C GLY A 7 -4.09 -8.09 1.09
N TRP A 8 -3.68 -6.90 0.64
CA TRP A 8 -4.01 -6.33 -0.66
C TRP A 8 -2.76 -5.93 -1.42
N SER A 9 -2.77 -6.05 -2.74
CA SER A 9 -1.66 -5.65 -3.61
C SER A 9 -2.17 -4.92 -4.83
N PHE A 10 -1.65 -3.72 -5.11
CA PHE A 10 -2.04 -2.91 -6.26
C PHE A 10 -0.83 -2.26 -6.94
N ASP A 11 -0.82 -2.24 -8.27
CA ASP A 11 0.18 -1.50 -9.03
C ASP A 11 0.03 0.02 -8.81
N PHE A 12 1.15 0.75 -8.79
CA PHE A 12 1.14 2.20 -8.57
C PHE A 12 0.30 2.95 -9.61
N GLN A 13 0.32 2.51 -10.88
CA GLN A 13 -0.53 3.09 -11.92
C GLN A 13 -2.02 2.89 -11.65
N HIS A 14 -2.41 1.72 -11.14
CA HIS A 14 -3.81 1.45 -10.79
C HIS A 14 -4.25 2.38 -9.64
N LEU A 15 -3.40 2.53 -8.62
CA LEU A 15 -3.66 3.43 -7.50
C LEU A 15 -3.75 4.89 -7.95
N HIS A 16 -2.90 5.33 -8.87
CA HIS A 16 -2.95 6.69 -9.42
C HIS A 16 -4.28 6.94 -10.13
N MET A 17 -4.68 6.03 -11.03
CA MET A 17 -5.94 6.12 -11.75
C MET A 17 -7.17 6.11 -10.83
N LYS A 18 -7.18 5.27 -9.77
CA LYS A 18 -8.30 5.19 -8.83
C LYS A 18 -8.33 6.29 -7.77
N SER A 19 -7.19 6.88 -7.42
CA SER A 19 -7.13 7.90 -6.36
C SER A 19 -7.65 9.27 -6.81
N GLY A 20 -7.70 9.53 -8.13
CA GLY A 20 -8.03 10.85 -8.66
C GLY A 20 -6.95 11.89 -8.39
N ALA A 21 -5.74 11.47 -8.02
CA ALA A 21 -4.64 12.39 -7.76
C ALA A 21 -4.25 13.18 -9.02
N LEU A 22 -4.23 14.51 -8.89
CA LEU A 22 -3.83 15.43 -9.97
C LEU A 22 -2.31 15.50 -10.17
N SER A 23 -1.52 14.93 -9.25
CA SER A 23 -0.08 14.90 -9.36
C SER A 23 0.38 13.98 -10.49
N PRO A 24 1.50 14.29 -11.18
CA PRO A 24 2.06 13.39 -12.19
C PRO A 24 2.42 12.02 -11.59
N PRO A 25 2.37 10.91 -12.37
CA PRO A 25 2.62 9.55 -11.86
C PRO A 25 3.94 9.40 -11.09
N LYS A 26 5.00 10.10 -11.52
CA LYS A 26 6.29 10.09 -10.82
C LYS A 26 6.20 10.70 -9.41
N ARG A 27 5.48 11.81 -9.25
CA ARG A 27 5.29 12.46 -7.94
C ARG A 27 4.42 11.60 -7.04
N PHE A 28 3.35 11.05 -7.59
CA PHE A 28 2.48 10.10 -6.89
C PHE A 28 3.27 8.89 -6.36
N ALA A 29 4.15 8.31 -7.19
CA ALA A 29 5.03 7.21 -6.78
C ALA A 29 5.98 7.60 -5.63
N PHE A 30 6.52 8.83 -5.65
CA PHE A 30 7.31 9.36 -4.55
C PHE A 30 6.51 9.48 -3.25
N GLU A 31 5.27 9.95 -3.32
CA GLU A 31 4.38 10.09 -2.17
C GLU A 31 4.00 8.72 -1.59
N LEU A 32 3.74 7.72 -2.44
CA LEU A 32 3.53 6.34 -1.99
C LEU A 32 4.76 5.77 -1.28
N ARG A 33 5.96 6.00 -1.81
CA ARG A 33 7.21 5.57 -1.15
C ARG A 33 7.39 6.23 0.22
N ASP A 34 7.02 7.51 0.36
CA ASP A 34 7.08 8.19 1.65
C ASP A 34 6.05 7.64 2.65
N ILE A 35 4.81 7.38 2.20
CA ILE A 35 3.77 6.72 3.01
C ILE A 35 4.24 5.36 3.52
N VAL A 36 4.83 4.54 2.64
CA VAL A 36 5.37 3.22 2.98
C VAL A 36 6.56 3.36 3.93
N ARG A 37 7.50 4.25 3.64
CA ARG A 37 8.68 4.48 4.50
C ARG A 37 8.28 4.88 5.93
N ARG A 38 7.23 5.68 6.07
CA ARG A 38 6.72 6.14 7.36
C ARG A 38 5.73 5.17 8.01
N GLN A 39 5.31 4.13 7.29
CA GLN A 39 4.18 3.27 7.70
C GLN A 39 2.96 4.10 8.11
N ALA A 40 2.61 5.11 7.29
CA ALA A 40 1.66 6.16 7.66
C ALA A 40 0.18 5.71 7.69
N LEU A 41 -0.11 4.41 7.54
CA LEU A 41 -1.46 3.86 7.63
C LEU A 41 -1.57 2.91 8.83
N PRO A 42 -2.07 3.38 9.98
CA PRO A 42 -2.24 2.55 11.17
C PRO A 42 -3.10 1.31 10.93
N GLY A 43 -2.74 0.21 11.59
CA GLY A 43 -3.45 -1.08 11.43
C GLY A 43 -3.04 -1.87 10.18
N TYR A 44 -2.10 -1.34 9.37
CA TYR A 44 -1.53 -2.02 8.22
C TYR A 44 -0.01 -1.90 8.22
N THR A 45 0.65 -3.00 7.86
CA THR A 45 2.04 -2.99 7.42
C THR A 45 2.06 -2.78 5.92
N LEU A 46 2.76 -1.74 5.48
CA LEU A 46 2.89 -1.37 4.08
C LEU A 46 4.24 -1.83 3.52
N ALA A 47 4.25 -2.33 2.29
CA ALA A 47 5.49 -2.69 1.59
C ALA A 47 5.38 -2.35 0.11
N ILE A 48 6.53 -2.11 -0.52
CA ILE A 48 6.62 -1.97 -1.98
C ILE A 48 7.35 -3.18 -2.52
N GLU A 49 6.77 -3.78 -3.56
CA GLU A 49 7.35 -4.88 -4.29
C GLU A 49 7.58 -4.46 -5.74
N HIS A 50 8.72 -4.90 -6.28
CA HIS A 50 9.02 -4.76 -7.70
C HIS A 50 8.83 -6.12 -8.37
N ALA A 51 7.74 -6.25 -9.13
CA ALA A 51 7.40 -7.47 -9.84
C ALA A 51 7.12 -7.15 -11.32
N LEU A 52 7.69 -7.94 -12.23
CA LEU A 52 7.48 -7.81 -13.68
C LEU A 52 7.71 -6.37 -14.21
N GLY A 53 8.72 -5.68 -13.67
CA GLY A 53 9.05 -4.30 -14.05
C GLY A 53 8.08 -3.23 -13.53
N ARG A 54 7.20 -3.57 -12.57
CA ARG A 54 6.22 -2.66 -11.99
C ARG A 54 6.36 -2.56 -10.48
N GLU A 55 6.05 -1.38 -9.95
CA GLU A 55 5.93 -1.15 -8.51
C GLU A 55 4.51 -1.43 -8.04
N ARG A 56 4.44 -2.22 -6.97
CA ARG A 56 3.19 -2.62 -6.32
C ARG A 56 3.21 -2.23 -4.85
N LEU A 57 2.11 -1.67 -4.38
CA LEU A 57 1.89 -1.40 -2.97
C LEU A 57 1.14 -2.57 -2.34
N ASN A 58 1.77 -3.17 -1.33
CA ASN A 58 1.22 -4.25 -0.53
C ASN A 58 0.74 -3.71 0.82
N PHE A 59 -0.47 -4.11 1.22
CA PHE A 59 -1.08 -3.80 2.50
C PHE A 59 -1.32 -5.10 3.25
N VAL A 60 -0.65 -5.31 4.36
CA VAL A 60 -0.89 -6.46 5.24
C VAL A 60 -1.57 -5.96 6.50
N ALA A 61 -2.77 -6.44 6.80
CA ALA A 61 -3.44 -6.07 8.03
C ALA A 61 -2.56 -6.49 9.22
N MET A 62 -2.28 -5.54 10.11
CA MET A 62 -1.64 -5.87 11.38
C MET A 62 -2.65 -6.70 12.17
N THR A 63 -2.43 -8.01 12.23
CA THR A 63 -3.10 -8.85 13.22
C THR A 63 -2.58 -8.37 14.56
N TYR A 64 -3.38 -7.52 15.23
CA TYR A 64 -3.26 -7.39 16.67
C TYR A 64 -3.69 -8.75 17.20
N SER A 65 -2.71 -9.64 17.41
CA SER A 65 -2.91 -10.83 18.21
C SER A 65 -3.38 -10.34 19.57
N SER A 66 -4.69 -10.35 19.81
CA SER A 66 -5.24 -10.22 21.15
C SER A 66 -4.87 -11.49 21.92
N ARG A 67 -3.59 -11.60 22.30
CA ARG A 67 -3.25 -12.34 23.50
C ARG A 67 -3.73 -11.48 24.65
N ARG A 68 -4.99 -11.66 25.01
CA ARG A 68 -5.40 -11.37 26.38
C ARG A 68 -4.89 -12.53 27.25
N PRO A 69 -4.31 -12.27 28.43
CA PRO A 69 -4.22 -13.28 29.47
C PRO A 69 -5.61 -13.70 29.94
#